data_AF-A0A7I8MS47-F1
#
_entry.id   AF-A0A7I8MS47-F1
#
_cell.length_a   1.000
_cell.length_b   1.000
_cell.length_c   1.000
_cell.angle_alpha   90.00
_cell.angle_beta   90.00
_cell.angle_gamma   90.00
#
_symmetry.space_group_name_H-M   'P 1'
#
loop_
_entity.id
_entity.type
_entity.pdbx_description
1 polymer ?
#
loop_
_entity_poly.entity_id
_entity_poly.type
_entity_poly.pdbx_seq_one_letter_code
_entity_poly.pdbx_strand_id
1 'polypeptide(L)'
;MVEQQEHPQQEAAPPKRRKRRIWVLIILGVVLAGSIIAVTYYPSPEFFSKIDDGKLTLYKGGWKLLGARQSNAVEPIAVEGTDVAPLLEKSYHSLDAALSDYAVFMPEWIVGQEARVSQLEKDLAAAYDALLVGLRSATSVGLAEYEKEITRLEHRIAAHKTNTRQ
;
A
#
# COMPACT_ATOMS: atom_id res chain seq x y z
N MET A 1 57.02 79.19 23.03
CA MET A 1 57.89 78.45 22.09
C MET A 1 58.06 77.07 22.70
N VAL A 2 57.54 75.95 22.19
CA VAL A 2 57.03 75.49 20.88
C VAL A 2 55.99 74.40 21.25
N GLU A 3 54.71 74.53 20.96
CA GLU A 3 53.96 74.00 19.80
C GLU A 3 54.02 72.48 19.53
N GLN A 4 52.84 71.94 19.19
CA GLN A 4 52.51 70.61 18.64
C GLN A 4 52.50 69.42 19.64
N GLN A 5 51.49 68.51 19.65
CA GLN A 5 50.64 68.07 18.55
C GLN A 5 49.35 67.35 19.03
N GLU A 6 48.22 67.75 18.43
CA GLU A 6 47.02 67.01 18.01
C GLU A 6 46.66 65.59 18.52
N HIS A 7 45.46 65.54 19.14
CA HIS A 7 44.26 64.81 18.66
C HIS A 7 44.14 63.25 18.78
N PRO A 8 42.91 62.70 18.67
CA PRO A 8 42.24 61.86 19.67
C PRO A 8 42.28 60.35 19.31
N GLN A 9 42.01 59.45 20.26
CA GLN A 9 41.70 58.07 19.86
C GLN A 9 40.71 57.35 20.77
N GLN A 10 39.46 57.43 20.31
CA GLN A 10 38.54 56.31 20.08
C GLN A 10 38.23 55.39 21.26
N GLU A 11 37.06 55.67 21.82
CA GLU A 11 36.11 54.77 22.46
C GLU A 11 36.00 53.42 21.72
N ALA A 12 36.75 52.41 22.17
CA ALA A 12 36.66 51.05 21.66
C ALA A 12 35.45 50.33 22.28
N ALA A 13 34.29 50.45 21.63
CA ALA A 13 33.13 49.62 21.93
C ALA A 13 33.46 48.12 21.74
N PRO A 14 33.14 47.23 22.70
CA PRO A 14 33.54 45.83 22.63
C PRO A 14 32.70 45.00 21.63
N PRO A 15 33.23 43.87 21.13
CA PRO A 15 32.83 43.26 19.86
C PRO A 15 31.58 42.35 19.99
N LYS A 16 30.39 42.91 19.77
CA LYS A 16 29.13 42.12 19.71
C LYS A 16 29.08 41.08 18.57
N ARG A 17 29.91 41.20 17.54
CA ARG A 17 29.89 40.31 16.36
C ARG A 17 30.52 38.92 16.57
N ARG A 18 31.47 38.77 17.49
CA ARG A 18 32.19 37.49 17.70
C ARG A 18 31.32 36.45 18.41
N LYS A 19 30.54 36.86 19.42
CA LYS A 19 29.64 35.98 20.18
C LYS A 19 28.53 35.38 19.31
N ARG A 20 27.99 36.15 18.35
CA ARG A 20 26.92 35.69 17.44
C ARG A 20 27.38 34.57 16.50
N ARG A 21 28.63 34.61 16.03
CA ARG A 21 29.21 33.55 15.18
C ARG A 21 29.43 32.24 15.93
N ILE A 22 29.89 32.32 17.19
CA ILE A 22 30.10 31.14 18.04
C ILE A 22 28.77 30.44 18.32
N TRP A 23 27.70 31.18 18.63
CA TRP A 23 26.36 30.61 18.82
C TRP A 23 25.80 29.93 17.57
N VAL A 24 26.01 30.50 16.38
CA VAL A 24 25.58 29.87 15.12
C VAL A 24 26.32 28.55 14.88
N LEU A 25 27.62 28.46 15.19
CA LEU A 25 28.39 27.23 15.06
C LEU A 25 27.93 26.14 16.06
N ILE A 26 27.57 26.53 17.28
CA ILE A 26 27.02 25.60 18.28
C ILE A 26 25.68 25.04 17.79
N ILE A 27 24.77 25.89 17.33
CA ILE A 27 23.47 25.46 16.78
C ILE A 27 23.68 24.53 15.57
N LEU A 28 24.59 24.89 14.67
CA LEU A 28 24.91 24.05 13.51
C LEU A 28 25.45 22.68 13.93
N GLY A 29 26.33 22.63 14.94
CA GLY A 29 26.86 21.40 15.51
C GLY A 29 25.77 20.54 16.17
N VAL A 30 24.84 21.15 16.90
CA VAL A 30 23.70 20.44 17.51
C VAL A 30 22.75 19.89 16.45
N VAL A 31 22.48 20.64 15.37
CA VAL A 31 21.66 20.17 14.25
C VAL A 31 22.35 19.02 13.51
N LEU A 32 23.65 19.11 13.27
CA LEU A 32 24.43 18.03 12.65
C LEU A 32 24.45 16.78 13.52
N ALA A 33 24.78 16.91 14.81
CA ALA A 33 24.76 15.78 15.75
C ALA A 33 23.36 15.17 15.87
N GLY A 34 22.33 16.00 15.97
CA GLY A 34 20.93 15.57 16.00
C GLY A 34 20.51 14.84 14.72
N SER A 35 20.94 15.31 13.55
CA SER A 35 20.66 14.66 12.27
C SER A 35 21.37 13.31 12.13
N ILE A 36 22.62 13.21 12.59
CA ILE A 36 23.37 11.94 12.61
C ILE A 36 22.69 10.96 13.56
N ILE A 37 22.33 11.38 14.77
CA ILE A 37 21.60 10.54 15.73
C ILE A 37 20.25 10.11 15.14
N ALA A 38 19.48 11.01 14.52
CA ALA A 38 18.22 10.66 13.88
C ALA A 38 18.39 9.62 12.77
N VAL A 39 19.39 9.78 11.90
CA VAL A 39 19.68 8.82 10.82
C VAL A 39 20.20 7.48 11.34
N THR A 40 20.97 7.50 12.43
CA THR A 40 21.58 6.28 12.99
C THR A 40 20.60 5.48 13.84
N TYR A 41 19.73 6.15 14.59
CA TYR A 41 18.80 5.52 15.54
C TYR A 41 17.37 5.36 15.02
N TYR A 42 16.98 6.07 13.96
CA TYR A 42 15.73 5.84 13.24
C TYR A 42 16.03 5.42 11.80
N PRO A 43 16.63 4.23 11.59
CA PRO A 43 16.79 3.71 10.23
C PRO A 43 15.41 3.68 9.58
N SER A 44 15.28 4.33 8.42
CA SER A 44 14.06 4.29 7.63
C SER A 44 13.63 2.83 7.43
N PRO A 45 12.35 2.48 7.62
CA PRO A 45 11.91 1.12 7.35
C PRO A 45 12.26 0.75 5.91
N GLU A 46 12.86 -0.42 5.73
CA GLU A 46 13.28 -0.88 4.40
C GLU A 46 12.10 -1.44 3.62
N PHE A 47 11.07 -1.95 4.30
CA PHE A 47 9.89 -2.52 3.66
C PHE A 47 8.60 -2.11 4.37
N PHE A 48 7.53 -1.90 3.60
CA PHE A 48 6.19 -1.63 4.15
C PHE A 48 5.13 -2.01 3.11
N SER A 49 3.92 -2.32 3.57
CA SER A 49 2.79 -2.60 2.70
C SER A 49 1.87 -1.39 2.53
N LYS A 50 1.24 -1.31 1.35
CA LYS A 50 0.20 -0.32 1.02
C LYS A 50 -0.90 -0.96 0.19
N ILE A 51 -2.06 -0.33 0.16
CA ILE A 51 -3.12 -0.64 -0.79
C ILE A 51 -3.03 0.34 -1.95
N ASP A 52 -2.85 -0.17 -3.15
CA ASP A 52 -2.96 0.58 -4.40
C ASP A 52 -3.99 -0.13 -5.28
N ASP A 53 -5.00 0.60 -5.76
CA ASP A 53 -6.10 0.07 -6.59
C ASP A 53 -6.76 -1.20 -6.01
N GLY A 54 -6.98 -1.22 -4.69
CA GLY A 54 -7.58 -2.37 -4.00
C GLY A 54 -6.66 -3.58 -3.83
N LYS A 55 -5.38 -3.45 -4.18
CA LYS A 55 -4.37 -4.50 -4.05
C LYS A 55 -3.34 -4.16 -2.98
N LEU A 56 -3.12 -5.13 -2.10
CA LEU A 56 -2.03 -5.08 -1.13
C LEU A 56 -0.70 -5.31 -1.84
N THR A 57 0.15 -4.29 -1.81
CA THR A 57 1.44 -4.25 -2.49
C THR A 57 2.55 -4.01 -1.47
N LEU A 58 3.62 -4.79 -1.56
CA LEU A 58 4.83 -4.61 -0.75
C LEU A 58 5.76 -3.60 -1.43
N TYR A 59 6.25 -2.62 -0.68
CA TYR A 59 7.22 -1.63 -1.13
C TYR A 59 8.57 -1.83 -0.44
N LYS A 60 9.63 -1.42 -1.14
CA LYS A 60 11.01 -1.39 -0.69
C LYS A 60 11.59 0.02 -0.78
N GLY A 61 12.24 0.44 0.30
CA GLY A 61 13.01 1.68 0.42
C GLY A 61 12.15 2.92 0.68
N GLY A 62 12.81 3.96 1.21
CA GLY A 62 12.21 5.28 1.43
C GLY A 62 11.24 5.35 2.62
N TRP A 63 10.98 6.56 3.10
CA TRP A 63 9.80 6.81 3.94
C TRP A 63 8.54 6.58 3.11
N LYS A 64 7.43 6.16 3.74
CA LYS A 64 6.12 5.90 3.09
C LYS A 64 5.67 7.02 2.13
N LEU A 65 6.23 8.22 2.19
CA LEU A 65 5.87 9.38 1.37
C LEU A 65 6.83 9.71 0.21
N LEU A 66 8.05 9.18 0.17
CA LEU A 66 9.06 9.57 -0.84
C LEU A 66 9.95 8.40 -1.27
N GLY A 67 10.06 8.18 -2.58
CA GLY A 67 11.12 7.36 -3.19
C GLY A 67 11.01 5.84 -3.02
N ALA A 68 9.89 5.33 -2.51
CA ALA A 68 9.66 3.90 -2.38
C ALA A 68 9.44 3.25 -3.75
N ARG A 69 10.05 2.08 -3.95
CA ARG A 69 9.84 1.24 -5.14
C ARG A 69 9.01 0.04 -4.76
N GLN A 70 8.15 -0.42 -5.65
CA GLN A 70 7.46 -1.68 -5.44
C GLN A 70 8.48 -2.82 -5.31
N SER A 71 8.26 -3.69 -4.32
CA SER A 71 9.02 -4.93 -4.15
C SER A 71 8.42 -5.99 -5.06
N ASN A 72 9.28 -6.69 -5.81
CA ASN A 72 8.86 -7.84 -6.63
C ASN A 72 8.87 -9.16 -5.85
N ALA A 73 9.08 -9.12 -4.52
CA ALA A 73 9.15 -10.31 -3.70
C ALA A 73 7.77 -10.97 -3.45
N VAL A 74 6.70 -10.18 -3.54
CA VAL A 74 5.31 -10.65 -3.39
C VAL A 74 4.49 -10.02 -4.50
N GLU A 75 3.70 -10.81 -5.20
CA GLU A 75 2.75 -10.29 -6.19
C GLU A 75 1.64 -9.48 -5.49
N PRO A 76 1.16 -8.38 -6.09
CA PRO A 76 0.06 -7.61 -5.52
C PRO A 76 -1.22 -8.45 -5.37
N ILE A 77 -1.79 -8.45 -4.17
CA ILE A 77 -2.92 -9.32 -3.81
C ILE A 77 -4.19 -8.50 -3.71
N ALA A 78 -5.26 -8.93 -4.37
CA ALA A 78 -6.57 -8.30 -4.19
C ALA A 78 -7.12 -8.62 -2.79
N VAL A 79 -7.44 -7.59 -2.01
CA VAL A 79 -7.79 -7.75 -0.58
C VAL A 79 -9.22 -7.33 -0.25
N GLU A 80 -10.11 -7.37 -1.24
CA GLU A 80 -11.53 -7.09 -1.04
C GLU A 80 -12.13 -7.98 0.05
N GLY A 81 -12.61 -7.35 1.14
CA GLY A 81 -13.27 -8.04 2.24
C GLY A 81 -12.34 -8.78 3.21
N THR A 82 -11.01 -8.56 3.13
CA THR A 82 -10.05 -9.14 4.08
C THR A 82 -9.47 -8.04 4.98
N ASP A 83 -9.31 -8.34 6.28
CA ASP A 83 -8.61 -7.42 7.18
C ASP A 83 -7.10 -7.44 6.90
N VAL A 84 -6.60 -6.32 6.36
CA VAL A 84 -5.18 -6.11 6.07
C VAL A 84 -4.57 -5.05 6.98
N ALA A 85 -5.32 -4.50 7.93
CA ALA A 85 -4.82 -3.49 8.86
C ALA A 85 -3.51 -3.93 9.56
N PRO A 86 -3.36 -5.19 10.02
CA PRO A 86 -2.12 -5.64 10.65
C PRO A 86 -0.87 -5.52 9.78
N LEU A 87 -1.00 -5.64 8.45
CA LEU A 87 0.11 -5.52 7.50
C LEU A 87 0.41 -4.07 7.13
N LEU A 88 -0.59 -3.18 7.16
CA LEU A 88 -0.44 -1.77 6.80
C LEU A 88 0.17 -0.93 7.93
N GLU A 89 -0.08 -1.31 9.17
CA GLU A 89 0.43 -0.63 10.37
C GLU A 89 1.93 -0.88 10.58
N LYS A 90 2.43 -2.02 10.07
CA LYS A 90 3.81 -2.43 10.25
C LYS A 90 4.75 -1.86 9.20
N SER A 91 6.02 -1.81 9.59
CA SER A 91 7.12 -1.47 8.73
C SER A 91 8.33 -2.29 9.15
N TYR A 92 9.07 -2.86 8.19
CA TYR A 92 10.06 -3.89 8.44
C TYR A 92 11.45 -3.41 8.06
N HIS A 93 12.46 -3.85 8.81
CA HIS A 93 13.86 -3.59 8.52
C HIS A 93 14.50 -4.65 7.61
N SER A 94 13.80 -5.75 7.33
CA SER A 94 14.27 -6.80 6.42
C SER A 94 13.11 -7.35 5.59
N LEU A 95 13.45 -7.91 4.43
CA LEU A 95 12.48 -8.59 3.57
C LEU A 95 11.89 -9.81 4.27
N ASP A 96 12.73 -10.60 4.95
CA ASP A 96 12.30 -11.84 5.62
C ASP A 96 11.24 -11.58 6.70
N ALA A 97 11.38 -10.48 7.46
CA ALA A 97 10.40 -10.09 8.46
C ALA A 97 9.05 -9.69 7.81
N ALA A 98 9.09 -8.98 6.67
CA ALA A 98 7.89 -8.68 5.92
C ALA A 98 7.23 -9.96 5.38
N LEU A 99 8.02 -10.86 4.78
CA LEU A 99 7.53 -12.13 4.24
C LEU A 99 6.96 -13.05 5.33
N SER A 100 7.52 -13.03 6.53
CA SER A 100 7.00 -13.79 7.67
C SER A 100 5.57 -13.39 8.02
N ASP A 101 5.25 -12.11 8.04
CA ASP A 101 3.89 -11.64 8.31
C ASP A 101 2.94 -11.95 7.15
N TYR A 102 3.42 -11.87 5.90
CA TYR A 102 2.65 -12.36 4.75
C TYR A 102 2.36 -13.86 4.85
N ALA A 103 3.32 -14.67 5.32
CA ALA A 103 3.13 -16.10 5.51
C ALA A 103 2.06 -16.43 6.57
N VAL A 104 1.88 -15.56 7.56
CA VAL A 104 0.80 -15.67 8.56
C VAL A 104 -0.55 -15.23 7.98
N PHE A 105 -0.56 -14.19 7.15
CA PHE A 105 -1.78 -13.66 6.53
C PHE A 105 -2.32 -14.53 5.37
N MET A 106 -1.43 -15.12 4.55
CA MET A 106 -1.81 -15.86 3.34
C MET A 106 -2.84 -16.97 3.57
N PRO A 107 -2.71 -17.86 4.56
CA PRO A 107 -3.65 -18.97 4.73
C PRO A 107 -5.09 -18.50 4.98
N GLU A 108 -5.28 -17.48 5.82
CA GLU A 108 -6.61 -16.92 6.10
C GLU A 108 -7.20 -16.25 4.86
N TRP A 109 -6.38 -15.49 4.12
CA TRP A 109 -6.80 -14.89 2.86
C TRP A 109 -7.21 -15.95 1.82
N ILE A 110 -6.44 -17.04 1.68
CA ILE A 110 -6.75 -18.14 0.76
C ILE A 110 -8.09 -18.77 1.10
N VAL A 111 -8.32 -19.12 2.37
CA VAL A 111 -9.59 -19.70 2.83
C VAL A 111 -10.76 -18.74 2.56
N GLY A 112 -10.55 -17.44 2.77
CA GLY A 112 -11.53 -16.41 2.44
C GLY A 112 -11.86 -16.36 0.95
N GLN A 113 -10.85 -16.46 0.07
CA GLN A 113 -11.07 -16.50 -1.37
C GLN A 113 -11.74 -17.79 -1.82
N GLU A 114 -11.40 -18.95 -1.25
CA GLU A 114 -12.08 -20.21 -1.54
C GLU A 114 -13.57 -20.14 -1.17
N ALA A 115 -13.89 -19.58 -0.01
CA ALA A 115 -15.28 -19.36 0.40
C ALA A 115 -16.02 -18.41 -0.56
N ARG A 116 -15.36 -17.32 -0.99
CA ARG A 116 -15.90 -16.37 -1.97
C ARG A 116 -16.15 -17.04 -3.32
N VAL A 117 -15.20 -17.84 -3.82
CA VAL A 117 -15.35 -18.60 -5.07
C VAL A 117 -16.55 -19.54 -4.97
N SER A 118 -16.66 -20.30 -3.88
CA SER A 118 -17.80 -21.20 -3.67
C SER A 118 -19.14 -20.46 -3.63
N GLN A 119 -19.18 -19.26 -3.04
CA GLN A 119 -20.39 -18.43 -3.04
C GLN A 119 -20.71 -17.92 -4.45
N LEU A 120 -19.73 -17.41 -5.18
CA LEU A 120 -19.92 -16.93 -6.56
C LEU A 120 -20.38 -18.05 -7.49
N GLU A 121 -19.92 -19.28 -7.30
CA GLU A 121 -20.40 -20.44 -8.06
C GLU A 121 -21.89 -20.72 -7.79
N LYS A 122 -22.33 -20.61 -6.53
CA LYS A 122 -23.75 -20.75 -6.16
C LYS A 122 -24.60 -19.62 -6.75
N ASP A 123 -24.12 -18.39 -6.65
CA ASP A 123 -24.82 -17.21 -7.20
C ASP A 123 -24.93 -17.30 -8.73
N LEU A 124 -23.87 -17.76 -9.40
CA LEU A 124 -23.86 -18.00 -10.83
C LEU A 124 -24.86 -19.10 -11.23
N ALA A 125 -24.93 -20.20 -10.48
CA ALA A 125 -25.92 -21.26 -10.71
C ALA A 125 -27.36 -20.72 -10.56
N ALA A 126 -27.63 -19.94 -9.50
CA ALA A 126 -28.92 -19.33 -9.28
C ALA A 126 -29.30 -18.34 -10.40
N ALA A 127 -28.34 -17.53 -10.88
CA ALA A 127 -28.56 -16.61 -11.99
C ALA A 127 -28.91 -17.35 -13.30
N TYR A 128 -28.24 -18.48 -13.56
CA TYR A 128 -28.57 -19.32 -14.70
C TYR A 128 -29.97 -19.92 -14.62
N ASP A 129 -30.36 -20.44 -13.45
CA ASP A 129 -31.70 -20.99 -13.24
C ASP A 129 -32.79 -19.91 -13.40
N ALA A 130 -32.57 -18.71 -12.85
CA ALA A 130 -33.47 -17.58 -13.01
C ALA A 130 -33.63 -17.18 -14.49
N LEU A 131 -32.54 -17.15 -15.25
CA LEU A 131 -32.58 -16.86 -16.69
C LEU A 131 -33.34 -17.94 -17.47
N LEU A 132 -33.14 -19.22 -17.15
CA LEU A 132 -33.91 -20.31 -17.77
C LEU A 132 -35.40 -20.19 -17.49
N VAL A 133 -35.79 -19.85 -16.26
CA VAL A 133 -37.20 -19.62 -15.90
C VAL A 133 -37.76 -18.44 -16.70
N GLY A 134 -37.02 -17.35 -16.81
CA GLY A 134 -37.42 -16.18 -17.61
C GLY A 134 -37.62 -16.54 -19.08
N LEU A 135 -36.68 -17.27 -19.68
CA LEU A 135 -36.77 -17.72 -21.08
C LEU A 135 -37.95 -18.68 -21.31
N ARG A 136 -38.15 -19.66 -20.42
CA ARG A 136 -39.31 -20.58 -20.50
C ARG A 136 -40.64 -19.87 -20.29
N SER A 137 -40.66 -18.83 -19.46
CA SER A 137 -41.85 -17.98 -19.30
C SER A 137 -42.11 -17.15 -20.55
N ALA A 138 -41.06 -16.68 -21.23
CA ALA A 138 -41.20 -15.98 -22.51
C ALA A 138 -41.74 -16.92 -23.61
N THR A 139 -41.25 -18.15 -23.69
CA THR A 139 -41.77 -19.13 -24.67
C THR A 139 -43.22 -19.53 -24.40
N SER A 140 -43.62 -19.65 -23.12
CA SER A 140 -45.01 -20.00 -22.76
C SER A 140 -46.04 -18.92 -23.12
N VAL A 141 -45.62 -17.65 -23.23
CA VAL A 141 -46.47 -16.55 -23.69
C VAL A 141 -46.38 -16.30 -25.21
N GLY A 142 -45.73 -17.21 -25.95
CA GLY A 142 -45.71 -17.21 -27.41
C GLY A 142 -44.45 -16.67 -28.08
N LEU A 143 -43.41 -16.32 -27.31
CA LEU A 143 -42.12 -15.86 -27.85
C LEU A 143 -41.21 -17.05 -28.18
N ALA A 144 -41.58 -17.81 -29.22
CA ALA A 144 -40.94 -19.06 -29.61
C ALA A 144 -39.48 -18.91 -30.07
N GLU A 145 -39.06 -17.68 -30.41
CA GLU A 145 -37.67 -17.39 -30.77
C GLU A 145 -36.68 -17.78 -29.66
N TYR A 146 -37.09 -17.69 -28.38
CA TYR A 146 -36.24 -17.96 -27.21
C TYR A 146 -35.97 -19.46 -26.94
N GLU A 147 -36.61 -20.37 -27.66
CA GLU A 147 -36.39 -21.82 -27.50
C GLU A 147 -34.93 -22.21 -27.83
N LYS A 148 -34.32 -21.52 -28.79
CA LYS A 148 -32.91 -21.71 -29.16
C LYS A 148 -31.98 -21.23 -28.05
N GLU A 149 -32.31 -20.12 -27.40
CA GLU A 149 -31.58 -19.54 -26.28
C GLU A 149 -31.64 -20.46 -25.06
N ILE A 150 -32.79 -21.08 -24.78
CA ILE A 150 -32.93 -22.11 -23.73
C ILE A 150 -31.96 -23.26 -24.00
N THR A 151 -32.00 -23.84 -25.20
CA THR A 151 -31.14 -24.98 -25.56
C THR A 151 -29.64 -24.61 -25.44
N ARG A 152 -29.27 -23.41 -25.91
CA ARG A 152 -27.90 -22.91 -25.81
C ARG A 152 -27.46 -22.71 -24.35
N LEU A 153 -28.35 -22.22 -23.51
CA LEU A 153 -28.08 -21.97 -22.10
C LEU A 153 -27.92 -23.27 -21.31
N GLU A 154 -28.79 -24.26 -21.56
CA GLU A 154 -28.69 -25.60 -20.97
C GLU A 154 -27.36 -26.27 -21.31
N HIS A 155 -26.90 -26.16 -22.56
CA HIS A 155 -25.59 -26.67 -22.96
C HIS A 155 -24.43 -25.96 -22.23
N ARG A 156 -24.52 -24.64 -22.04
CA ARG A 156 -23.50 -23.88 -21.27
C ARG A 156 -23.47 -24.29 -19.81
N ILE A 157 -24.63 -24.50 -19.18
CA ILE A 157 -24.74 -24.97 -17.79
C ILE A 157 -24.16 -26.38 -17.67
N ALA A 158 -24.47 -27.28 -18.61
CA ALA A 158 -23.93 -28.63 -18.62
C ALA A 158 -22.40 -28.63 -18.74
N ALA A 159 -21.84 -27.86 -19.67
CA ALA A 159 -20.39 -27.71 -19.85
C ALA A 159 -19.71 -27.11 -18.61
N HIS A 160 -20.37 -26.16 -17.93
CA HIS A 160 -19.83 -25.57 -16.72
C HIS A 160 -19.79 -26.59 -15.57
N LYS A 161 -20.85 -27.38 -15.39
CA LYS A 161 -20.94 -28.46 -14.37
C LYS A 161 -19.92 -29.59 -14.59
N THR A 162 -19.58 -29.90 -15.84
CA THR A 162 -18.54 -30.90 -16.13
C THR A 162 -17.14 -30.40 -15.79
N ASN A 163 -16.87 -29.11 -16.01
CA ASN A 163 -15.56 -28.52 -15.70
C ASN A 163 -15.33 -28.30 -14.20
N THR A 164 -16.38 -28.08 -13.40
CA THR A 164 -16.26 -27.91 -11.93
C THR A 164 -16.16 -29.22 -11.14
N ARG A 165 -16.29 -30.38 -11.80
CA ARG A 165 -16.19 -31.72 -11.16
C ARG A 165 -14.82 -32.39 -11.33
N GLN A 166 -13.91 -31.78 -12.09
CA GLN A 166 -12.52 -32.22 -12.27
C GLN A 166 -11.61 -31.42 -11.35
#